data_AF-A0A7C1BNN0-F1
#
_entry.id   AF-A0A7C1BNN0-F1
#
_cell.length_a   1.000
_cell.length_b   1.000
_cell.length_c   1.000
_cell.angle_alpha   90.00
_cell.angle_beta   90.00
_cell.angle_gamma   90.00
#
_symmetry.space_group_name_H-M   'P 1'
#
loop_
_entity.id
_entity.type
_entity.pdbx_description
1 polymer ?
#
loop_
_entity_poly.entity_id
_entity_poly.type
_entity_poly.pdbx_seq_one_letter_code
_entity_poly.pdbx_strand_id
1 'polypeptide(L)'
;MEIQALREKARKLKESGLNTYEIASEMNIAEETVEWLLSKEEKEKPGKDVKIGWRSIGVYPSRIRYIASAMADIIVEEAENRELDIDTVIGIAINGIP
;
A
#
# COMPACT_ATOMS: atom_id res chain seq x y z
N MET A 1 21.99 8.44 -4.20
CA MET A 1 21.47 9.43 -5.16
C MET A 1 19.96 9.44 -5.01
N GLU A 2 19.38 10.56 -4.58
CA GLU A 2 17.93 10.68 -4.45
C GLU A 2 17.28 10.70 -5.84
N ILE A 3 16.13 10.05 -5.98
CA ILE A 3 15.41 9.91 -7.26
C ILE A 3 15.10 11.27 -7.91
N GLN A 4 14.99 12.31 -7.08
CA GLN A 4 14.83 13.71 -7.47
C GLN A 4 16.02 14.25 -8.27
N ALA A 5 17.24 13.90 -7.88
CA ALA A 5 18.44 14.31 -8.62
C ALA A 5 18.49 13.69 -10.03
N LEU A 6 18.00 12.45 -10.19
CA LEU A 6 17.90 11.78 -11.48
C LEU A 6 16.82 12.42 -12.36
N ARG A 7 15.66 12.76 -11.78
CA ARG A 7 14.59 13.48 -12.48
C ARG A 7 15.06 14.84 -12.98
N GLU A 8 15.74 15.59 -12.13
CA GLU A 8 16.26 16.92 -12.48
C GLU A 8 17.33 16.83 -13.59
N LYS A 9 18.21 15.81 -13.54
CA LYS A 9 19.20 15.57 -14.61
C LYS A 9 18.52 15.22 -15.94
N ALA A 10 17.54 14.31 -15.94
CA ALA A 10 16.79 13.93 -17.14
C ALA A 10 16.03 15.14 -17.73
N ARG A 11 15.41 15.98 -16.88
CA ARG A 11 14.71 17.20 -17.29
C ARG A 11 15.65 18.20 -17.96
N LYS A 12 16.83 18.45 -17.39
CA LYS A 12 17.83 19.36 -17.99
C LYS A 12 18.30 18.89 -19.37
N LEU A 13 18.56 17.59 -19.53
CA LEU A 13 18.97 17.02 -20.82
C LEU A 13 17.83 17.12 -21.86
N LYS A 14 16.58 16.94 -21.43
CA LYS A 14 15.41 17.13 -22.28
C LYS A 14 15.25 18.60 -22.70
N GLU A 15 15.47 19.54 -21.79
CA GLU A 15 15.43 20.99 -22.04
C GLU A 15 16.56 21.46 -22.96
N SER A 16 17.72 20.81 -22.94
CA SER A 16 18.79 21.05 -23.92
C SER A 16 18.53 20.45 -25.32
N GLY A 17 17.38 19.82 -25.52
CA GLY A 17 16.91 19.34 -26.83
C GLY A 17 17.20 17.87 -27.13
N LEU A 18 17.71 17.09 -26.17
CA LEU A 18 17.99 15.67 -26.40
C LEU A 18 16.69 14.86 -26.48
N ASN A 19 16.70 13.83 -27.33
CA ASN A 19 15.64 12.83 -27.38
C ASN A 19 15.84 11.73 -26.31
N THR A 20 14.84 10.88 -26.10
CA THR A 20 14.83 9.86 -25.03
C THR A 20 16.02 8.90 -25.13
N TYR A 21 16.38 8.47 -26.34
CA TYR A 21 17.52 7.58 -26.60
C TYR A 21 18.86 8.23 -26.24
N GLU A 22 19.07 9.50 -26.61
CA GLU A 22 20.29 10.24 -26.29
C GLU A 22 20.44 10.43 -24.78
N ILE A 23 19.34 10.73 -24.09
CA ILE A 23 19.31 10.86 -22.62
C ILE A 23 19.61 9.51 -21.96
N ALA A 24 19.05 8.42 -22.49
CA ALA A 24 19.29 7.06 -22.00
C ALA A 24 20.77 6.68 -22.10
N SER A 25 21.39 7.00 -23.24
CA SER A 25 22.83 6.81 -23.45
C SER A 25 23.67 7.67 -22.50
N GLU A 26 23.35 8.95 -22.33
CA GLU A 26 24.09 9.89 -21.45
C GLU A 26 23.97 9.53 -19.96
N MET A 27 22.81 9.01 -19.55
CA MET A 27 22.55 8.60 -18.17
C MET A 27 22.92 7.14 -17.90
N ASN A 28 23.27 6.37 -18.93
CA ASN A 28 23.51 4.93 -18.89
C ASN A 28 22.35 4.15 -18.22
N ILE A 29 21.12 4.41 -18.68
CA ILE A 29 19.89 3.76 -18.22
C ILE A 29 19.02 3.38 -19.43
N ALA A 30 17.98 2.58 -19.22
CA ALA A 30 17.06 2.20 -20.29
C ALA A 30 16.13 3.36 -20.69
N GLU A 31 15.69 3.41 -21.95
CA GLU A 31 14.79 4.45 -22.47
C GLU A 31 13.48 4.52 -21.66
N GLU A 32 12.92 3.37 -21.24
CA GLU A 32 11.70 3.34 -20.42
C GLU A 32 11.92 4.02 -19.05
N THR A 33 13.16 4.01 -18.54
CA THR A 33 13.52 4.68 -17.30
C THR A 33 13.61 6.19 -17.49
N VAL A 34 14.10 6.66 -18.65
CA VAL A 34 14.07 8.09 -19.00
C VAL A 34 12.62 8.58 -19.12
N GLU A 35 11.76 7.83 -19.79
CA GLU A 35 10.33 8.14 -19.89
C GLU A 35 9.67 8.21 -18.50
N TRP A 36 9.99 7.25 -17.63
CA TRP A 36 9.52 7.24 -16.24
C TRP A 36 10.05 8.42 -15.40
N LEU A 37 11.29 8.87 -15.63
CA LEU A 37 11.88 10.04 -14.97
C LEU A 37 11.25 11.36 -15.46
N LEU A 38 10.86 11.43 -16.74
CA LEU A 38 10.24 12.59 -17.37
C LEU A 38 8.71 12.64 -17.19
N SER A 39 8.06 11.52 -16.83
CA SER A 39 6.61 11.51 -16.58
C SER A 39 6.24 12.41 -15.40
N LYS A 40 5.17 13.21 -15.56
CA LYS A 40 4.62 14.04 -14.48
C LYS A 40 4.03 13.18 -13.37
N GLU A 41 4.18 13.70 -12.15
CA GLU A 41 3.70 13.21 -10.86
C GLU A 41 4.63 12.23 -10.13
N GLU A 42 5.33 12.77 -9.11
CA GLU A 42 5.30 12.10 -7.82
C GLU A 42 3.84 12.00 -7.39
N LYS A 43 3.18 10.89 -7.70
CA LYS A 43 2.28 10.37 -6.68
C LYS A 43 3.17 10.16 -5.47
N GLU A 44 2.89 10.86 -4.37
CA GLU A 44 3.51 10.56 -3.08
C GLU A 44 3.68 9.04 -3.02
N LYS A 45 4.91 8.57 -2.80
CA LYS A 45 5.10 7.15 -2.54
C LYS A 45 4.06 6.80 -1.48
N PRO A 46 3.16 5.84 -1.74
CA PRO A 46 2.19 5.46 -0.71
C PRO A 46 2.98 5.25 0.57
N GLY A 47 2.51 5.87 1.66
CA GLY A 47 3.17 5.75 2.96
C GLY A 47 3.51 4.28 3.21
N LYS A 48 4.67 4.01 3.81
CA LYS A 48 5.08 2.63 4.06
C LYS A 48 3.97 1.91 4.82
N ASP A 49 3.62 0.70 4.39
CA ASP A 49 2.65 -0.13 5.08
C ASP A 49 3.04 -0.30 6.55
N VAL A 50 2.06 -0.09 7.44
CA VAL A 50 2.22 -0.39 8.86
C VAL A 50 1.68 -1.80 9.11
N LYS A 51 2.53 -2.66 9.66
CA LYS A 51 2.15 -4.01 10.08
C LYS A 51 1.93 -4.03 11.58
N ILE A 52 0.71 -4.36 12.00
CA ILE A 52 0.38 -4.53 13.42
C ILE A 52 0.48 -6.02 13.77
N GLY A 53 1.29 -6.34 14.77
CA GLY A 53 1.43 -7.70 15.27
C GLY A 53 0.31 -8.06 16.25
N TRP A 54 -0.54 -9.03 15.88
CA TRP A 54 -1.70 -9.46 16.69
C TRP A 54 -1.39 -10.55 17.73
N ARG A 55 -0.15 -11.03 17.80
CA ARG A 55 0.23 -12.16 18.67
C ARG A 55 -0.10 -11.91 20.15
N SER A 56 0.08 -10.68 20.64
CA SER A 56 -0.20 -10.33 22.03
C SER A 56 -1.69 -10.37 22.38
N ILE A 57 -2.57 -10.34 21.38
CA ILE A 57 -4.01 -10.51 21.54
C ILE A 57 -4.35 -11.99 21.55
N GLY A 58 -3.83 -12.75 20.57
CA GLY A 58 -4.14 -14.18 20.41
C GLY A 58 -3.67 -15.09 21.55
N VAL A 59 -2.68 -14.67 22.35
CA VAL A 59 -2.16 -15.50 23.46
C VAL A 59 -3.06 -15.45 24.72
N TYR A 60 -3.95 -14.46 24.85
CA TYR A 60 -4.77 -14.29 26.05
C TYR A 60 -6.27 -14.42 25.75
N PRO A 61 -6.96 -15.46 26.26
CA PRO A 61 -8.39 -15.67 25.99
C PRO A 61 -9.29 -14.50 26.35
N SER A 62 -8.95 -13.76 27.41
CA SER A 62 -9.70 -12.56 27.80
C SER A 62 -9.62 -11.44 26.75
N ARG A 63 -8.46 -11.25 26.11
CA ARG A 63 -8.29 -10.24 25.05
C ARG A 63 -9.05 -10.62 23.79
N ILE A 64 -8.99 -11.90 23.40
CA ILE A 64 -9.81 -12.44 22.31
C ILE A 64 -11.29 -12.19 22.59
N ARG A 65 -11.76 -12.49 23.82
CA ARG A 65 -13.15 -12.26 24.20
C ARG A 65 -13.56 -10.79 24.07
N TYR A 66 -12.75 -9.85 24.55
CA TYR A 66 -13.09 -8.43 24.47
C TYR A 66 -13.19 -7.94 23.02
N ILE A 67 -12.25 -8.34 22.16
CA ILE A 67 -12.29 -7.96 20.73
C ILE A 67 -13.47 -8.63 20.03
N ALA A 68 -13.70 -9.93 20.28
CA ALA A 68 -14.85 -10.64 19.72
C ALA A 68 -16.18 -10.00 20.14
N SER A 69 -16.28 -9.52 21.39
CA SER A 69 -17.48 -8.83 21.88
C SER A 69 -17.69 -7.51 21.14
N ALA A 70 -16.63 -6.71 20.98
CA ALA A 70 -16.71 -5.45 20.23
C ALA A 70 -17.03 -5.65 18.75
N MET A 71 -16.48 -6.69 18.12
CA MET A 71 -16.79 -7.03 16.73
C MET A 71 -18.22 -7.53 16.58
N ALA A 72 -18.69 -8.39 17.50
CA ALA A 72 -20.07 -8.91 17.47
C ALA A 72 -21.10 -7.78 17.64
N ASP A 73 -20.83 -6.82 18.51
CA ASP A 73 -21.66 -5.62 18.70
C ASP A 73 -21.86 -4.85 17.39
N ILE A 74 -20.76 -4.53 16.69
CA ILE A 74 -20.79 -3.85 15.38
C ILE A 74 -21.52 -4.69 14.32
N ILE A 75 -21.27 -6.01 14.31
CA ILE A 75 -21.88 -6.92 13.34
C ILE A 75 -23.40 -6.96 13.51
N VAL A 76 -23.89 -7.02 14.75
CA VAL A 76 -25.33 -7.02 15.06
C VAL A 76 -25.95 -5.69 14.64
N GLU A 77 -25.33 -4.55 14.99
CA GLU A 77 -25.81 -3.21 14.59
C GLU A 77 -25.94 -3.11 13.05
N GLU A 78 -24.90 -3.49 12.31
CA GLU A 78 -24.91 -3.42 10.85
C GLU A 78 -25.85 -4.43 10.20
N ALA A 79 -26.04 -5.60 10.81
CA ALA A 79 -26.99 -6.60 10.34
C ALA A 79 -28.44 -6.11 10.45
N GLU A 80 -28.80 -5.54 11.61
CA GLU A 80 -30.12 -4.95 11.85
C GLU A 80 -30.38 -3.78 10.89
N ASN A 81 -29.42 -2.85 10.75
CA ASN A 81 -29.54 -1.68 9.88
C ASN A 81 -29.73 -2.03 8.39
N ARG A 82 -29.27 -3.20 7.96
CA ARG A 82 -29.30 -3.65 6.56
C ARG A 82 -30.28 -4.79 6.33
N GLU A 83 -31.04 -5.20 7.35
CA GLU A 83 -31.93 -6.37 7.32
C GLU A 83 -31.21 -7.63 6.81
N LEU A 84 -29.97 -7.84 7.25
CA LEU A 84 -29.15 -8.99 6.88
C LEU A 84 -29.26 -10.09 7.92
N ASP A 85 -29.55 -11.31 7.46
CA ASP A 85 -29.41 -12.51 8.28
C ASP A 85 -28.00 -13.08 8.17
N ILE A 86 -27.43 -13.51 9.29
CA ILE A 86 -26.05 -14.02 9.36
C ILE A 86 -26.09 -15.51 9.66
N ASP A 87 -25.91 -16.32 8.62
CA ASP A 87 -25.93 -17.78 8.74
C ASP A 87 -24.58 -18.37 9.19
N THR A 88 -23.46 -17.70 8.93
CA THR A 88 -22.13 -18.30 9.09
C THR A 88 -21.04 -17.25 9.31
N VAL A 89 -20.08 -17.59 10.17
CA VAL A 89 -18.84 -16.83 10.38
C VAL A 89 -17.65 -17.64 9.85
N ILE A 90 -16.80 -17.02 9.02
CA ILE A 90 -15.65 -17.67 8.38
C ILE A 90 -14.35 -17.06 8.91
N GLY A 91 -13.45 -17.90 9.42
CA GLY A 91 -12.08 -17.52 9.79
C GLY A 91 -11.08 -17.86 8.69
N ILE A 92 -10.16 -16.94 8.38
CA ILE A 92 -9.12 -17.14 7.34
C ILE A 92 -7.80 -17.54 7.99
N ALA A 93 -7.32 -18.74 7.71
CA ALA A 93 -6.03 -19.21 8.19
C ALA A 93 -4.85 -18.40 7.60
N ILE A 94 -3.74 -18.22 8.32
CA ILE A 94 -3.38 -18.84 9.62
C ILE A 94 -3.72 -18.00 10.85
N ASN A 95 -3.90 -16.68 10.71
CA ASN A 95 -4.05 -15.76 11.86
C ASN A 95 -5.49 -15.29 12.11
N GLY A 96 -6.45 -15.67 11.25
CA GLY A 96 -7.87 -15.32 11.37
C GLY A 96 -8.70 -16.38 12.10
N ILE A 97 -8.05 -17.31 12.78
CA ILE A 97 -8.67 -18.29 13.69
C ILE A 97 -7.97 -18.19 15.07
N PRO A 98 -8.68 -18.40 16.19
CA PRO A 98 -8.11 -18.38 17.54
C PRO A 98 -6.98 -19.41 17.74
#